data_AF-A0A952EWD0-F1
#
_entry.id   AF-A0A952EWD0-F1
#
_cell.length_a   1.000
_cell.length_b   1.000
_cell.length_c   1.000
_cell.angle_alpha   90.00
_cell.angle_beta   90.00
_cell.angle_gamma   90.00
#
_symmetry.space_group_name_H-M   'P 1'
#
loop_
_entity.id
_entity.type
_entity.pdbx_description
1 polymer ?
#
loop_
_entity_poly.entity_id
_entity_poly.type
_entity_poly.pdbx_seq_one_letter_code
_entity_poly.pdbx_strand_id
1 'polypeptide(L)'
;LGGLVYGSMGIARHDAEARRLAQLRNWEFFRAPVGAVVCMHRDLGLVDSLGVGMFLQTLLLALTERGLGTCVQVSIAAYPEILRAHLDIPDELTVLCGLAIGYPDPAFAGNNLAVPRNPVETNVVFLDS
;
A
#
# COMPACT_ATOMS: atom_id res chain seq x y z
N LEU A 1 -13.00 4.05 0.51
CA LEU A 1 -12.13 3.13 -0.27
C LEU A 1 -12.47 1.66 -0.08
N GLY A 2 -12.36 1.07 1.13
CA GLY A 2 -12.56 -0.37 1.34
C GLY A 2 -13.88 -0.94 0.79
N GLY A 3 -14.98 -0.20 0.87
CA GLY A 3 -16.26 -0.62 0.26
C GLY A 3 -16.19 -0.84 -1.26
N LEU A 4 -15.45 -0.02 -2.00
CA LEU A 4 -15.27 -0.16 -3.46
C LEU A 4 -14.39 -1.37 -3.79
N VAL A 5 -13.31 -1.53 -3.05
CA VAL A 5 -12.34 -2.64 -3.22
C VAL A 5 -13.01 -4.00 -2.95
N TYR A 6 -13.73 -4.14 -1.84
CA TYR A 6 -14.44 -5.38 -1.54
C TYR A 6 -15.60 -5.61 -2.50
N GLY A 7 -16.32 -4.55 -2.87
CA GLY A 7 -17.42 -4.62 -3.83
C GLY A 7 -16.98 -5.12 -5.20
N SER A 8 -15.80 -4.70 -5.70
CA SER A 8 -15.29 -5.21 -6.99
C SER A 8 -14.94 -6.70 -6.96
N MET A 9 -14.65 -7.25 -5.78
CA MET A 9 -14.45 -8.69 -5.57
C MET A 9 -15.77 -9.46 -5.34
N GLY A 10 -16.92 -8.81 -5.43
CA GLY A 10 -18.22 -9.42 -5.14
C GLY A 10 -18.50 -9.63 -3.65
N ILE A 11 -17.73 -8.99 -2.76
CA ILE A 11 -17.85 -9.18 -1.31
C ILE A 11 -18.83 -8.16 -0.72
N ALA A 12 -19.92 -8.67 -0.14
CA ALA A 12 -20.96 -7.84 0.45
C ALA A 12 -20.46 -7.07 1.68
N ARG A 13 -21.08 -5.92 1.98
CA ARG A 13 -20.65 -5.06 3.09
C ARG A 13 -20.77 -5.73 4.46
N HIS A 14 -21.78 -6.57 4.63
CA HIS A 14 -22.09 -7.28 5.89
C HIS A 14 -21.39 -8.65 6.00
N ASP A 15 -20.73 -9.11 4.94
CA ASP A 15 -19.96 -10.35 4.96
C ASP A 15 -18.61 -10.11 5.63
N ALA A 16 -18.61 -10.16 6.96
CA ALA A 16 -17.44 -9.91 7.78
C ALA A 16 -16.32 -10.93 7.51
N GLU A 17 -16.68 -12.19 7.25
CA GLU A 17 -15.72 -13.27 7.07
C GLU A 17 -15.01 -13.15 5.71
N ALA A 18 -15.74 -12.95 4.62
CA ALA A 18 -15.12 -12.74 3.31
C ALA A 18 -14.23 -11.48 3.30
N ARG A 19 -14.62 -10.42 4.01
CA ARG A 19 -13.79 -9.22 4.19
C ARG A 19 -12.54 -9.49 5.01
N ARG A 20 -12.63 -10.30 6.05
CA ARG A 20 -11.47 -10.73 6.85
C ARG A 20 -10.48 -11.51 5.97
N LEU A 21 -10.98 -12.47 5.20
CA LEU A 21 -10.17 -13.25 4.26
C LEU A 21 -9.52 -12.37 3.17
N ALA A 22 -10.25 -11.40 2.63
CA ALA A 22 -9.69 -10.45 1.66
C ALA A 22 -8.58 -9.58 2.27
N GLN A 23 -8.72 -9.15 3.52
CA GLN A 23 -7.67 -8.42 4.24
C GLN A 23 -6.43 -9.28 4.49
N LEU A 24 -6.61 -10.57 4.78
CA LEU A 24 -5.50 -11.48 5.07
C LEU A 24 -4.47 -11.57 3.93
N ARG A 25 -4.91 -11.33 2.69
CA ARG A 25 -4.02 -11.23 1.52
C ARG A 25 -2.92 -10.20 1.67
N ASN A 26 -3.08 -9.20 2.55
CA ASN A 26 -2.01 -8.25 2.81
C ASN A 26 -0.77 -8.92 3.39
N TRP A 27 -0.93 -9.80 4.38
CA TRP A 27 0.20 -10.50 5.02
C TRP A 27 0.77 -11.61 4.14
N GLU A 28 0.07 -12.00 3.07
CA GLU A 28 0.60 -12.83 1.99
C GLU A 28 1.28 -12.01 0.87
N PHE A 29 1.39 -10.68 1.01
CA PHE A 29 1.83 -9.76 -0.05
C PHE A 29 1.06 -9.96 -1.36
N PHE A 30 -0.22 -10.32 -1.27
CA PHE A 30 -1.07 -10.72 -2.41
C PHE A 30 -0.46 -11.83 -3.27
N ARG A 31 0.45 -12.63 -2.69
CA ARG A 31 1.24 -13.67 -3.35
C ARG A 31 2.13 -13.12 -4.48
N ALA A 32 2.52 -11.86 -4.37
CA ALA A 32 3.50 -11.26 -5.26
C ALA A 32 4.86 -11.97 -5.12
N PRO A 33 5.64 -12.08 -6.22
CA PRO A 33 6.95 -12.72 -6.19
C PRO A 33 7.99 -11.96 -5.36
N VAL A 34 7.78 -10.66 -5.12
CA VAL A 34 8.66 -9.83 -4.31
C VAL A 34 7.83 -9.08 -3.27
N GLY A 35 8.21 -9.21 -2.01
CA GLY A 35 7.74 -8.38 -0.91
C GLY A 35 8.90 -7.54 -0.36
N ALA A 36 8.68 -6.25 -0.15
CA ALA A 36 9.64 -5.35 0.46
C ALA A 36 9.03 -4.67 1.70
N VAL A 37 9.89 -4.24 2.61
CA VAL A 37 9.50 -3.45 3.79
C VAL A 37 10.19 -2.09 3.67
N VAL A 38 9.41 -1.02 3.80
CA VAL A 38 9.90 0.36 3.75
C VAL A 38 10.07 0.85 5.18
N CYS A 39 11.28 1.29 5.51
CA CYS A 39 11.63 1.78 6.83
C CYS A 39 12.17 3.21 6.77
N MET A 40 12.16 3.87 7.92
CA MET A 40 12.76 5.19 8.13
C MET A 40 13.46 5.20 9.48
N HIS A 41 14.60 5.89 9.59
CA HIS A 41 15.29 6.02 10.88
C HIS A 41 14.37 6.68 11.93
N ARG A 42 14.34 6.16 13.16
CA ARG A 42 13.39 6.56 14.21
C ARG A 42 13.57 7.99 14.71
N ASP A 43 14.76 8.55 14.51
CA ASP A 43 15.06 9.94 14.87
C ASP A 43 14.51 10.95 13.84
N LEU A 44 14.02 10.47 12.70
CA LEU A 44 13.38 11.29 11.68
C LEU A 44 11.90 11.50 12.02
N GLY A 45 11.41 12.70 11.74
CA GLY A 45 10.07 13.14 12.09
C GLY A 45 9.05 13.03 10.96
N LEU A 46 7.87 13.62 11.19
CA LEU A 46 6.78 13.64 10.22
C LEU A 46 7.18 14.32 8.90
N VAL A 47 7.97 15.40 8.94
CA VAL A 47 8.39 16.12 7.73
C VAL A 47 9.31 15.25 6.88
N ASP A 48 10.21 14.49 7.49
CA ASP A 48 11.12 13.58 6.79
C ASP A 48 10.37 12.42 6.10
N SER A 49 9.25 11.99 6.68
CA SER A 49 8.40 10.95 6.08
C SER A 49 7.83 11.36 4.71
N LEU A 50 7.71 12.67 4.44
CA LEU A 50 7.36 13.18 3.11
C LEU A 50 8.43 12.81 2.08
N GLY A 51 9.71 12.88 2.45
CA GLY A 51 10.84 12.44 1.62
C GLY A 51 10.75 10.96 1.25
N VAL A 52 10.44 10.12 2.24
CA VAL A 52 10.24 8.68 2.02
C VAL A 52 9.03 8.42 1.11
N GLY A 53 7.93 9.15 1.31
CA GLY A 53 6.75 9.08 0.46
C GLY A 53 7.02 9.48 -0.99
N MET A 54 7.77 10.56 -1.20
CA MET A 54 8.21 11.00 -2.54
C MET A 54 9.09 9.95 -3.22
N PHE A 55 10.10 9.42 -2.51
CA PHE A 55 10.95 8.34 -3.01
C PHE A 55 10.15 7.09 -3.38
N LEU A 56 9.27 6.64 -2.47
CA LEU A 56 8.44 5.46 -2.68
C LEU A 56 7.58 5.64 -3.93
N GLN A 57 6.91 6.77 -4.09
CA GLN A 57 6.09 7.05 -5.26
C GLN A 57 6.90 7.06 -6.56
N THR A 58 8.12 7.64 -6.56
CA THR A 58 9.02 7.58 -7.73
C THR A 58 9.36 6.14 -8.08
N LEU A 59 9.65 5.30 -7.09
CA LEU A 59 9.90 3.87 -7.30
C LEU A 59 8.67 3.17 -7.89
N LEU A 60 7.46 3.41 -7.37
CA LEU A 60 6.23 2.80 -7.89
C LEU A 60 6.00 3.17 -9.36
N LEU A 61 6.22 4.43 -9.74
CA LEU A 61 6.09 4.88 -11.12
C LEU A 61 7.15 4.24 -12.04
N ALA A 62 8.39 4.09 -11.57
CA ALA A 62 9.46 3.43 -12.33
C ALA A 62 9.21 1.92 -12.53
N LEU A 63 8.60 1.25 -11.53
CA LEU A 63 8.15 -0.15 -11.65
C LEU A 63 6.97 -0.26 -12.62
N THR A 64 6.03 0.69 -12.55
CA THR A 64 4.87 0.75 -13.46
C THR A 64 5.31 0.89 -14.92
N GLU A 65 6.29 1.74 -15.21
CA GLU A 65 6.87 1.90 -16.56
C GLU A 65 7.48 0.59 -17.10
N ARG A 66 7.93 -0.30 -16.21
CA ARG A 66 8.46 -1.63 -16.54
C ARG A 66 7.37 -2.71 -16.60
N GLY A 67 6.10 -2.34 -16.51
CA GLY A 67 4.96 -3.28 -16.54
C GLY A 67 4.73 -4.04 -15.23
N LEU A 68 5.33 -3.61 -14.12
CA LEU A 68 5.10 -4.20 -12.81
C LEU A 68 3.99 -3.45 -12.06
N GLY A 69 3.14 -4.22 -11.39
CA GLY A 69 2.18 -3.71 -10.41
C GLY A 69 2.78 -3.64 -9.03
N THR A 70 2.26 -2.72 -8.23
CA THR A 70 2.66 -2.53 -6.84
C THR A 70 1.46 -2.34 -5.92
N CYS A 71 1.57 -2.81 -4.68
CA CYS A 71 0.59 -2.54 -3.64
C CYS A 71 1.30 -2.11 -2.35
N VAL A 72 1.06 -0.87 -1.91
CA VAL A 72 1.58 -0.34 -0.63
C VAL A 72 0.65 -0.80 0.50
N GLN A 73 1.22 -1.40 1.54
CA GLN A 73 0.51 -2.13 2.57
C GLN A 73 0.85 -1.60 3.96
N VAL A 74 0.04 -0.69 4.49
CA VAL A 74 0.21 -0.16 5.85
C VAL A 74 -0.13 -1.22 6.92
N SER A 75 -0.97 -2.20 6.58
CA SER A 75 -1.39 -3.30 7.46
C SER A 75 -0.23 -4.12 8.02
N ILE A 76 0.85 -4.28 7.27
CA ILE A 76 2.04 -5.03 7.72
C ILE A 76 2.80 -4.26 8.81
N ALA A 77 2.79 -2.92 8.77
CA ALA A 77 3.44 -2.08 9.77
C ALA A 77 2.79 -2.18 11.16
N ALA A 78 1.62 -2.80 11.29
CA ALA A 78 0.99 -3.08 12.59
C ALA A 78 1.71 -4.20 13.38
N TYR A 79 2.61 -4.97 12.74
CA TYR A 79 3.33 -6.08 13.38
C TYR A 79 4.85 -5.96 13.16
N PRO A 80 5.48 -4.85 13.60
CA PRO A 80 6.89 -4.59 13.34
C PRO A 80 7.81 -5.65 13.98
N GLU A 81 7.45 -6.16 15.16
CA GLU A 81 8.24 -7.20 15.85
C GLU A 81 8.35 -8.50 15.06
N ILE A 82 7.29 -8.90 14.34
CA ILE A 82 7.33 -10.07 13.47
C ILE A 82 8.31 -9.82 12.31
N LEU A 83 8.26 -8.63 11.71
CA LEU A 83 9.16 -8.27 10.61
C LEU A 83 10.62 -8.22 11.08
N ARG A 84 10.89 -7.64 12.24
CA ARG A 84 12.23 -7.62 12.85
C ARG A 84 12.79 -9.01 13.04
N ALA A 85 12.00 -9.90 13.62
CA ALA A 85 12.41 -11.28 13.91
C ALA A 85 12.75 -12.10 12.65
N HIS A 86 12.21 -11.74 11.48
CA HIS A 86 12.39 -12.49 10.25
C HIS A 86 13.29 -11.81 9.20
N LEU A 87 13.46 -10.48 9.27
CA LEU A 87 14.16 -9.69 8.25
C LEU A 87 15.37 -8.92 8.80
N ASP A 88 15.75 -9.17 10.06
CA ASP A 88 16.87 -8.52 10.75
C ASP A 88 16.81 -6.98 10.67
N ILE A 89 15.60 -6.41 10.75
CA ILE A 89 15.40 -4.95 10.70
C ILE A 89 15.93 -4.31 11.99
N PRO A 90 16.94 -3.41 11.92
CA PRO A 90 17.54 -2.79 13.09
C PRO A 90 16.56 -1.96 13.92
N ASP A 91 16.75 -1.91 15.24
CA ASP A 91 15.87 -1.21 16.19
C ASP A 91 15.83 0.31 15.99
N GLU A 92 16.83 0.88 15.30
CA GLU A 92 16.84 2.28 14.89
C GLU A 92 15.91 2.58 13.71
N LEU A 93 15.37 1.57 13.03
CA LEU A 93 14.47 1.75 11.89
C LEU A 93 13.01 1.54 12.29
N THR A 94 12.16 2.52 12.03
CA THR A 94 10.70 2.42 12.11
C THR A 94 10.15 1.85 10.80
N VAL A 95 9.35 0.78 10.88
CA VAL A 95 8.62 0.22 9.73
C VAL A 95 7.46 1.15 9.36
N LEU A 96 7.43 1.62 8.11
CA LEU A 96 6.37 2.49 7.61
C LEU A 96 5.28 1.71 6.87
N CYS A 97 5.67 0.80 5.97
CA CYS A 97 4.74 -0.03 5.21
C CYS A 97 5.44 -1.25 4.58
N GLY A 98 4.63 -2.21 4.16
CA GLY A 98 5.04 -3.23 3.19
C GLY A 98 4.79 -2.78 1.75
N LEU A 99 5.43 -3.46 0.80
CA LEU A 99 5.28 -3.26 -0.63
C LEU A 99 5.29 -4.61 -1.35
N ALA A 100 4.15 -4.99 -1.94
CA ALA A 100 4.07 -6.13 -2.85
C ALA A 100 4.42 -5.68 -4.27
N ILE A 101 5.27 -6.43 -4.98
CA ILE A 101 5.74 -6.13 -6.35
C ILE A 101 5.63 -7.38 -7.22
N GLY A 102 4.97 -7.27 -8.36
CA GLY A 102 4.81 -8.38 -9.30
C GLY A 102 4.07 -8.01 -10.58
N TYR A 103 3.70 -9.03 -11.35
CA TYR A 103 2.83 -8.87 -12.50
C TYR A 103 1.37 -8.99 -12.06
N PRO A 104 0.51 -7.96 -12.28
CA PRO A 104 -0.90 -8.04 -11.92
C PRO A 104 -1.62 -9.16 -12.67
N ASP A 105 -2.45 -9.91 -11.95
CA ASP A 105 -3.40 -10.84 -12.56
C ASP A 105 -4.63 -10.05 -13.08
N PRO A 106 -4.87 -9.96 -14.40
CA PRO A 106 -6.02 -9.24 -14.95
C PRO A 106 -7.35 -9.93 -14.65
N ALA A 107 -7.34 -11.23 -14.31
CA ALA A 107 -8.55 -11.96 -13.95
C ALA A 107 -9.00 -11.68 -12.51
N PHE A 108 -8.11 -11.15 -11.67
CA PHE A 108 -8.47 -10.76 -10.31
C PHE A 108 -9.26 -9.45 -10.32
N ALA A 109 -10.55 -9.51 -10.02
CA ALA A 109 -11.46 -8.36 -10.11
C ALA A 109 -11.03 -7.13 -9.26
N GLY A 110 -10.27 -7.35 -8.19
CA GLY A 110 -9.66 -6.27 -7.40
C GLY A 110 -8.70 -5.37 -8.20
N ASN A 111 -8.06 -5.90 -9.24
CA ASN A 111 -7.10 -5.18 -10.09
C ASN A 111 -7.76 -4.32 -11.18
N ASN A 112 -9.06 -4.53 -11.45
CA ASN A 112 -9.81 -3.83 -12.49
C ASN A 112 -10.64 -2.65 -11.95
N LEU A 113 -10.39 -2.24 -10.70
CA LEU A 113 -11.11 -1.15 -10.06
C LEU A 113 -10.47 0.21 -10.40
N ALA A 114 -11.21 1.04 -11.14
CA ALA A 114 -10.90 2.46 -11.24
C ALA A 114 -11.39 3.20 -9.99
N VAL A 115 -10.46 3.53 -9.07
CA VAL A 115 -10.79 4.30 -7.86
C VAL A 115 -10.96 5.78 -8.23
N PRO A 116 -12.12 6.41 -7.97
CA PRO A 116 -12.32 7.82 -8.28
C PRO A 116 -11.35 8.70 -7.47
N ARG A 117 -11.01 9.87 -8.02
CA ARG A 117 -10.30 10.93 -7.31
C ARG A 117 -11.27 12.08 -7.05
N ASN A 118 -11.04 12.79 -5.94
CA ASN A 118 -11.77 14.03 -5.68
C ASN A 118 -11.44 15.06 -6.77
N PRO A 119 -12.38 15.94 -7.14
CA PRO A 119 -12.09 17.12 -7.96
C PRO A 119 -10.94 17.95 -7.37
N VAL A 120 -10.18 18.64 -8.21
CA VAL A 120 -9.00 19.40 -7.78
C VAL A 120 -9.39 20.49 -6.78
N GLU A 121 -10.55 21.10 -6.98
CA GLU A 121 -11.14 22.16 -6.16
C GLU A 121 -11.48 21.70 -4.74
N THR A 122 -11.60 20.38 -4.51
CA THR A 122 -11.79 19.83 -3.16
C THR A 122 -10.50 19.86 -2.34
N ASN A 123 -9.34 19.90 -3.00
CA ASN A 123 -8.02 19.78 -2.36
C ASN A 123 -7.14 21.03 -2.56
N VAL A 124 -7.54 21.96 -3.42
CA VAL A 124 -6.76 23.14 -3.81
C VAL A 124 -7.65 24.37 -3.74
N VAL A 125 -7.16 25.42 -3.06
CA VAL A 125 -7.77 26.75 -3.06
C VAL A 125 -7.03 27.62 -4.06
N PHE A 126 -7.76 28.16 -5.05
CA PHE A 126 -7.25 29.12 -6.01
C PHE A 126 -7.49 30.54 -5.50
N LEU A 127 -6.46 31.39 -5.55
CA LEU A 127 -6.55 32.80 -5.20
C LEU A 127 -6.29 33.62 -6.46
N ASP A 128 -7.26 34.42 -6.86
CA ASP A 128 -7.08 35.42 -7.91
C ASP A 128 -6.36 36.65 -7.31
N SER A 129 -5.40 37.19 -8.05
CA SER A 129 -4.63 38.40 -7.69
C SER A 129 -5.40 39.68 -7.94
#